data_AF-A0A919F399-F1
#
_entry.id   AF-A0A919F399-F1
#
_cell.length_a   1.000
_cell.length_b   1.000
_cell.length_c   1.000
_cell.angle_alpha   90.00
_cell.angle_beta   90.00
_cell.angle_gamma   90.00
#
_symmetry.space_group_name_H-M   'P 1'
#
loop_
_entity.id
_entity.type
_entity.pdbx_description
1 polymer ?
#
loop_
_entity_poly.entity_id
_entity_poly.type
_entity_poly.pdbx_seq_one_letter_code
_entity_poly.pdbx_strand_id
1 'polypeptide(L)'
;MAGARVTLGEGTAPVLLLGEWTDPRERPRHYWISRLDRTPLPAQLRLARLTRTVDADFAGISLPVGLTDFSGRSYAGWHRHTTLASVAHAVRVLSGQAAGQRTACPA
;
A
#
# COMPACT_ATOMS: atom_id res chain seq x y z
N MET A 1 16.95 0.82 -6.76
CA MET A 1 16.53 0.57 -5.36
C MET A 1 17.60 -0.24 -4.68
N ALA A 2 17.94 0.11 -3.44
CA ALA A 2 18.97 -0.55 -2.66
C ALA A 2 18.54 -0.61 -1.19
N GLY A 3 19.11 -1.56 -0.45
CA GLY A 3 18.88 -1.70 0.99
C GLY A 3 20.20 -1.74 1.75
N ALA A 4 20.24 -1.10 2.91
CA ALA A 4 21.36 -1.14 3.83
C ALA A 4 20.86 -1.47 5.24
N ARG A 5 21.61 -2.28 5.99
CA ARG A 5 21.32 -2.49 7.42
C ARG A 5 21.84 -1.29 8.21
N VAL A 6 20.97 -0.71 9.05
CA VAL A 6 21.30 0.45 9.90
C VAL A 6 20.86 0.18 11.33
N THR A 7 21.56 0.77 12.29
CA THR A 7 21.13 0.87 13.69
C THR A 7 20.54 2.26 13.91
N LEU A 8 19.41 2.35 14.62
CA LEU A 8 18.68 3.62 14.80
C LEU A 8 19.08 4.36 16.09
N GLY A 9 19.87 3.71 16.95
CA GLY A 9 20.37 4.23 18.23
C GLY A 9 21.15 3.15 18.98
N GLU A 10 21.85 3.53 20.04
CA GLU A 10 22.56 2.56 20.87
C GLU A 10 21.61 1.53 21.48
N GLY A 11 22.00 0.26 21.47
CA GLY A 11 21.19 -0.85 21.96
C GLY A 11 20.03 -1.30 21.05
N THR A 12 19.83 -0.67 19.88
CA THR A 12 18.75 -1.07 18.95
C THR A 12 19.20 -2.20 18.01
N ALA A 13 18.30 -3.17 17.78
CA ALA A 13 18.53 -4.22 16.80
C ALA A 13 18.63 -3.62 15.38
N PRO A 14 19.51 -4.14 14.51
CA PRO A 14 19.64 -3.66 13.14
C PRO A 14 18.31 -3.73 12.39
N VAL A 15 17.98 -2.66 11.68
CA VAL A 15 16.83 -2.58 10.77
C VAL A 15 17.32 -2.44 9.34
N LEU A 16 16.45 -2.75 8.37
CA LEU A 16 16.75 -2.52 6.97
C LEU A 16 16.23 -1.15 6.55
N LEU A 17 17.12 -0.29 6.07
CA LEU A 17 16.80 0.95 5.38
C LEU A 17 16.76 0.68 3.87
N LEU A 18 15.61 0.92 3.25
CA LEU A 18 15.39 0.79 1.82
C LEU A 18 15.30 2.18 1.19
N GLY A 19 15.96 2.38 0.06
CA GLY A 19 15.83 3.59 -0.75
C GLY A 19 15.25 3.31 -2.13
N GLU A 20 14.34 4.17 -2.58
CA GLU A 20 13.88 4.23 -3.96
C GLU A 20 14.47 5.46 -4.64
N TRP A 21 15.20 5.22 -5.73
CA TRP A 21 15.76 6.24 -6.60
C TRP A 21 14.98 6.25 -7.91
N THR A 22 14.72 7.45 -8.43
CA THR A 22 14.26 7.63 -9.80
C THR A 22 15.45 7.85 -10.74
N ASP A 23 16.47 8.58 -10.27
CA ASP A 23 17.80 8.70 -10.89
C ASP A 23 18.87 8.28 -9.87
N PRO A 24 19.79 7.34 -10.20
CA PRO A 24 20.91 6.96 -9.34
C PRO A 24 21.85 8.10 -8.93
N ARG A 25 21.87 9.21 -9.67
CA ARG A 25 22.69 10.40 -9.39
C ARG A 25 22.08 11.33 -8.34
N GLU A 26 20.79 11.16 -8.04
CA GLU A 26 20.07 11.97 -7.05
C GLU A 26 19.94 11.26 -5.71
N ARG A 27 19.40 11.98 -4.71
CA ARG A 27 19.00 11.35 -3.45
C ARG A 27 17.75 10.47 -3.67
N PRO A 28 17.57 9.39 -2.88
CA PRO A 28 16.33 8.63 -2.87
C PRO A 28 15.11 9.53 -2.69
N ARG A 29 14.06 9.27 -3.47
CA ARG A 29 12.77 9.95 -3.31
C ARG A 29 11.97 9.42 -2.13
N HIS A 30 12.10 8.13 -1.84
CA HIS A 30 11.42 7.48 -0.72
C HIS A 30 12.39 6.61 0.06
N TYR A 31 12.15 6.57 1.37
CA TYR A 31 12.87 5.75 2.32
C TYR A 31 11.87 4.89 3.11
N TRP A 32 12.20 3.62 3.31
CA TRP A 32 11.44 2.73 4.20
C TRP A 32 12.36 2.12 5.24
N ILE A 33 11.85 1.97 6.45
CA ILE A 33 12.50 1.22 7.52
C ILE A 33 11.69 -0.06 7.74
N SER A 34 12.38 -1.20 7.70
CA SER A 34 11.76 -2.53 7.82
C SER A 34 12.49 -3.38 8.86
N ARG A 35 11.71 -4.08 9.69
CA ARG A 35 12.19 -5.13 10.61
C ARG A 35 11.96 -6.54 10.07
N LEU A 36 11.75 -6.68 8.75
CA LEU A 36 11.55 -7.97 8.09
C LEU A 36 12.90 -8.65 7.83
N ASP A 37 13.67 -8.88 8.89
CA ASP A 37 15.03 -9.46 8.88
C ASP A 37 15.12 -10.83 8.17
N ARG A 38 14.04 -11.62 8.23
CA ARG A 38 13.92 -12.92 7.56
C ARG A 38 13.42 -12.86 6.11
N THR A 39 13.06 -11.68 5.61
CA THR A 39 12.52 -11.53 4.26
C THR A 39 13.62 -11.10 3.28
N PRO A 40 13.78 -11.77 2.12
CA PRO A 40 14.77 -11.36 1.13
C PRO A 40 14.57 -9.91 0.65
N LEU A 41 15.66 -9.18 0.40
CA LEU A 41 15.63 -7.79 -0.05
C LEU A 41 14.67 -7.55 -1.24
N PRO A 42 14.65 -8.38 -2.31
CA PRO A 42 13.71 -8.19 -3.42
C PRO A 42 12.23 -8.25 -3.01
N ALA A 43 11.89 -9.12 -2.05
CA ALA A 43 10.53 -9.23 -1.54
C ALA A 43 10.14 -8.01 -0.69
N GLN A 44 11.07 -7.50 0.13
CA GLN A 44 10.85 -6.26 0.88
C GLN A 44 10.68 -5.05 -0.04
N LEU A 45 11.49 -4.95 -1.09
CA LEU A 45 11.36 -3.93 -2.12
C LEU A 45 10.03 -4.01 -2.86
N ARG A 46 9.52 -5.22 -3.11
CA ARG A 46 8.18 -5.42 -3.68
C ARG A 46 7.09 -4.91 -2.74
N LEU A 47 7.19 -5.20 -1.44
CA LEU A 47 6.24 -4.70 -0.43
C LEU A 47 6.28 -3.17 -0.34
N ALA A 48 7.47 -2.57 -0.35
CA ALA A 48 7.63 -1.11 -0.34
C ALA A 48 6.93 -0.45 -1.54
N ARG A 49 6.93 -1.09 -2.72
CA ARG A 49 6.20 -0.58 -3.90
C ARG A 49 4.69 -0.65 -3.76
N LEU A 50 4.15 -1.59 -2.98
CA LEU A 50 2.70 -1.71 -2.80
C LEU A 50 2.11 -0.48 -2.11
N THR A 51 2.90 0.36 -1.42
CA THR A 51 2.38 1.61 -0.85
C THR A 51 1.83 2.52 -1.94
N ARG A 52 2.49 2.60 -3.10
CA ARG A 52 1.99 3.39 -4.25
C ARG A 52 0.71 2.80 -4.84
N THR A 53 0.57 1.48 -4.82
CA THR A 53 -0.68 0.82 -5.22
C THR A 53 -1.80 1.18 -4.25
N VAL A 54 -1.54 1.13 -2.94
CA VAL A 54 -2.50 1.54 -1.92
C VAL A 54 -2.91 3.01 -2.10
N ASP A 55 -1.97 3.91 -2.37
CA ASP A 55 -2.27 5.33 -2.60
C ASP A 55 -3.17 5.53 -3.84
N ALA A 56 -2.84 4.85 -4.94
CA ALA A 56 -3.61 4.90 -6.17
C ALA A 56 -5.01 4.31 -5.99
N ASP A 57 -5.14 3.15 -5.33
CA ASP A 57 -6.42 2.52 -5.03
C ASP A 57 -7.23 3.36 -4.03
N PHE A 58 -6.58 4.00 -3.07
CA PHE A 58 -7.25 4.89 -2.14
C PHE A 58 -7.89 6.07 -2.89
N ALA A 59 -7.13 6.74 -3.76
CA ALA A 59 -7.63 7.84 -4.56
C ALA A 59 -8.68 7.41 -5.60
N GLY A 60 -8.45 6.28 -6.29
CA GLY A 60 -9.27 5.82 -7.41
C GLY A 60 -10.48 4.97 -7.03
N ILE A 61 -10.50 4.40 -5.83
CA ILE A 61 -11.55 3.47 -5.38
C ILE A 61 -12.10 3.88 -4.01
N SER A 62 -11.24 3.99 -2.99
CA SER A 62 -11.70 4.21 -1.61
C SER A 62 -12.40 5.56 -1.40
N LEU A 63 -11.85 6.64 -1.93
CA LEU A 63 -12.49 7.96 -1.86
C LEU A 63 -13.85 7.96 -2.60
N PRO A 64 -13.96 7.48 -3.87
CA PRO A 64 -15.26 7.40 -4.56
C PRO A 64 -16.34 6.56 -3.89
N VAL A 65 -15.99 5.50 -3.13
CA VAL A 65 -16.99 4.71 -2.38
C VAL A 65 -17.35 5.34 -1.03
N GLY A 66 -16.83 6.53 -0.75
CA GLY A 66 -17.13 7.33 0.42
C GLY A 66 -16.48 6.83 1.70
N LEU A 67 -15.31 6.17 1.63
CA LEU A 67 -14.62 5.64 2.82
C LEU A 67 -14.32 6.73 3.88
N THR A 68 -14.19 7.98 3.44
CA THR A 68 -13.90 9.14 4.29
C THR A 68 -15.13 9.98 4.63
N ASP A 69 -16.32 9.60 4.15
CA ASP A 69 -17.50 10.47 4.12
C ASP A 69 -18.40 10.28 5.35
N PHE A 70 -17.82 9.85 6.47
CA PHE A 70 -18.54 9.70 7.73
C PHE A 70 -18.55 11.00 8.54
N SER A 71 -19.73 11.58 8.73
CA SER A 71 -19.94 12.80 9.55
C SER A 71 -20.69 12.55 10.87
N GLY A 72 -21.01 11.29 11.18
CA GLY A 72 -21.72 10.92 12.41
C GLY A 72 -20.84 10.97 13.67
N ARG A 73 -21.47 10.79 14.85
CA ARG A 73 -20.79 10.81 16.17
C ARG A 73 -21.05 9.57 17.02
N SER A 74 -21.28 8.42 16.38
CA SER A 74 -21.46 7.16 17.09
C SER A 74 -20.51 6.10 16.55
N TYR A 75 -19.93 5.31 17.45
CA TYR A 75 -19.06 4.20 17.09
C TYR A 75 -19.79 3.16 16.24
N ALA A 76 -21.04 2.81 16.60
CA ALA A 76 -21.85 1.88 15.82
C ALA A 76 -22.14 2.41 14.40
N GLY A 77 -22.41 3.72 14.25
CA GLY A 77 -22.60 4.36 12.96
C GLY A 77 -21.33 4.32 12.10
N TRP A 78 -20.18 4.65 12.70
CA TRP A 78 -18.87 4.58 12.04
C TRP A 78 -18.58 3.15 11.59
N HIS A 79 -18.78 2.16 12.45
CA HIS A 79 -18.52 0.76 12.13
C HIS A 79 -19.36 0.28 10.94
N ARG A 80 -20.67 0.56 10.95
CA ARG A 80 -21.56 0.21 9.82
C ARG A 80 -21.11 0.90 8.52
N HIS A 81 -20.77 2.17 8.58
CA HIS A 81 -20.30 2.93 7.43
C HIS A 81 -19.00 2.35 6.86
N THR A 82 -17.96 2.20 7.69
CA THR A 82 -16.66 1.63 7.28
C THR A 82 -16.82 0.21 6.73
N THR A 83 -17.70 -0.61 7.32
CA THR A 83 -18.01 -1.95 6.80
C THR A 83 -18.61 -1.89 5.40
N LEU A 84 -19.64 -1.06 5.19
CA LEU A 84 -20.29 -0.93 3.87
C LEU A 84 -19.35 -0.32 2.82
N ALA A 85 -18.56 0.69 3.18
CA ALA A 85 -17.55 1.28 2.30
C ALA A 85 -16.46 0.25 1.91
N SER A 86 -16.05 -0.61 2.84
CA SER A 86 -15.10 -1.70 2.57
C SER A 86 -15.69 -2.75 1.62
N VAL A 87 -16.97 -3.11 1.79
CA VAL A 87 -17.68 -4.01 0.87
C VAL A 87 -17.78 -3.37 -0.53
N ALA A 88 -18.14 -2.10 -0.62
CA ALA A 88 -18.21 -1.37 -1.89
C ALA A 88 -16.83 -1.30 -2.58
N HIS A 89 -15.76 -1.04 -1.82
CA HIS A 89 -14.39 -1.09 -2.33
C HIS A 89 -14.08 -2.47 -2.94
N ALA A 90 -14.35 -3.56 -2.21
CA ALA A 90 -14.09 -4.91 -2.67
C ALA A 90 -14.88 -5.24 -3.96
N VAL A 91 -16.17 -4.89 -4.01
CA VAL A 91 -16.99 -5.05 -5.22
C VAL A 91 -16.39 -4.29 -6.39
N ARG A 92 -15.94 -3.04 -6.19
CA ARG A 92 -15.34 -2.21 -7.26
C ARG A 92 -14.07 -2.81 -7.82
N VAL A 93 -13.18 -3.33 -6.95
CA VAL A 93 -11.95 -4.03 -7.35
C VAL A 93 -12.26 -5.29 -8.15
N LEU A 94 -13.08 -6.19 -7.59
CA LEU A 94 -13.37 -7.49 -8.19
C LEU A 94 -14.13 -7.37 -9.52
N SER A 95 -15.04 -6.40 -9.62
CA SER A 95 -15.78 -6.15 -10.85
C SER A 95 -14.88 -5.60 -11.97
N GLY A 96 -13.88 -4.78 -11.63
CA GLY A 96 -12.89 -4.30 -12.58
C GLY A 96 -11.98 -5.41 -13.11
N GLN A 97 -11.58 -6.35 -12.25
CA GLN A 97 -10.79 -7.51 -12.65
C GLN A 97 -11.56 -8.45 -13.58
N ALA A 98 -12.82 -8.74 -13.26
CA ALA A 98 -13.69 -9.56 -14.11
C ALA A 98 -13.88 -8.95 -15.51
N ALA A 99 -13.96 -7.62 -15.63
CA ALA A 99 -14.02 -6.94 -16.91
C ALA A 99 -12.72 -7.06 -17.72
N GLY A 100 -11.56 -6.91 -17.07
CA GLY A 100 -10.24 -7.04 -17.73
C GLY A 100 -9.87 -8.48 -18.11
N GLN A 101 -10.35 -9.49 -17.37
CA GLN A 101 -10.16 -10.91 -17.70
C GLN A 101 -11.03 -11.35 -18.88
N ARG A 102 -12.22 -10.77 -19.05
CA ARG A 102 -13.07 -11.01 -20.23
C ARG A 102 -12.46 -10.47 -21.53
N THR A 103 -11.68 -9.40 -21.48
CA THR A 103 -10.99 -8.86 -22.66
C THR A 103 -9.66 -9.54 -22.98
N ALA A 104 -9.11 -10.34 -22.06
CA ALA A 104 -7.84 -11.05 -22.22
C ALA A 104 -7.97 -12.46 -22.83
N CYS A 105 -9.19 -12.91 -23.19
CA CYS A 105 -9.39 -14.15 -23.93
C CYS A 105 -8.92 -13.95 -25.39
N PRO A 106 -7.87 -14.64 -25.87
CA PRO A 106 -7.51 -14.59 -27.28
C PRO A 106 -8.48 -15.47 -28.07
N ALA A 107 -8.92 -14.96 -29.23
CA ALA A 107 -9.65 -15.71 -30.24
C ALA A 107 -8.75 -16.74 -30.94
#